data_AF-A0A401W1H2-F1
#
_entry.id   AF-A0A401W1H2-F1
#
_cell.length_a   1.000
_cell.length_b   1.000
_cell.length_c   1.000
_cell.angle_alpha   90.00
_cell.angle_beta   90.00
_cell.angle_gamma   90.00
#
_symmetry.space_group_name_H-M   'P 1'
#
loop_
_entity.id
_entity.type
_entity.pdbx_description
1 polymer ?
#
loop_
_entity_poly.entity_id
_entity_poly.type
_entity_poly.pdbx_seq_one_letter_code
_entity_poly.pdbx_strand_id
1 'polypeptide(L)'
;MNLGGTYTSGTGTIDRPAQRDPQKQDPMNPTLTDTTAPANPGVIESRQNRTREMQLIPEALARAHMQQRLQEAESERRAQRLAAARRMQRRAERASLRARRALAMAVMQ
;
A
#
# COMPACT_ATOMS: atom_id res chain seq x y z
N MET A 1 35.69 -31.53 -6.04
CA MET A 1 34.98 -31.12 -7.26
C MET A 1 33.52 -30.91 -6.91
N ASN A 2 32.98 -29.83 -7.44
CA ASN A 2 31.73 -29.18 -7.07
C ASN A 2 30.56 -29.74 -7.91
N LEU A 3 29.34 -29.31 -7.55
CA LEU A 3 28.12 -29.16 -8.36
C LEU A 3 26.98 -30.16 -8.11
N GLY A 4 25.83 -29.65 -7.65
CA GLY A 4 24.56 -30.12 -8.21
C GLY A 4 23.32 -30.21 -7.33
N GLY A 5 23.21 -29.54 -6.17
CA GLY A 5 21.97 -29.50 -5.40
C GLY A 5 21.24 -28.17 -5.54
N THR A 6 20.61 -27.90 -6.70
CA THR A 6 19.82 -26.67 -6.91
C THR A 6 18.51 -26.74 -6.12
N TYR A 7 18.47 -26.15 -4.93
CA TYR A 7 17.21 -25.84 -4.26
C TYR A 7 16.60 -24.63 -4.99
N THR A 8 15.80 -24.88 -6.01
CA THR A 8 14.96 -23.84 -6.61
C THR A 8 13.82 -23.57 -5.64
N SER A 9 14.08 -22.74 -4.64
CA SER A 9 13.06 -22.04 -3.85
C SER A 9 12.27 -21.17 -4.82
N GLY A 10 11.14 -21.69 -5.31
CA GLY A 10 10.21 -20.93 -6.15
C GLY A 10 9.85 -19.63 -5.45
N THR A 11 10.29 -18.52 -6.03
CA THR A 11 9.91 -17.17 -5.60
C THR A 11 8.42 -17.01 -5.87
N GLY A 12 7.58 -17.29 -4.87
CA GLY A 12 6.17 -16.90 -4.92
C GLY A 12 6.10 -15.38 -5.05
N THR A 13 5.55 -14.88 -6.16
CA THR A 13 5.24 -13.46 -6.31
C THR A 13 4.10 -13.07 -5.36
N ILE A 14 4.00 -11.79 -5.01
CA ILE A 14 2.95 -11.28 -4.08
C ILE A 14 1.53 -11.68 -4.55
N ASP A 15 1.33 -11.77 -5.86
CA ASP A 15 0.05 -12.20 -6.46
C ASP A 15 -0.16 -13.73 -6.47
N ARG A 16 0.85 -14.54 -6.14
CA ARG A 16 0.74 -16.01 -6.12
C ARG A 16 1.62 -16.63 -5.03
N PRO A 17 1.19 -16.60 -3.76
CA PRO A 17 1.95 -17.21 -2.68
C PRO A 17 2.07 -18.72 -2.90
N ALA A 18 3.29 -19.25 -2.76
CA ALA A 18 3.51 -20.69 -2.82
C ALA A 18 2.87 -21.35 -1.60
N GLN A 19 2.04 -22.36 -1.85
CA GLN A 19 1.35 -23.12 -0.82
C GLN A 19 2.39 -24.00 -0.12
N ARG A 20 2.76 -23.64 1.11
CA ARG A 20 3.70 -24.43 1.93
C ARG A 20 2.91 -25.48 2.68
N ASP A 21 2.97 -26.72 2.21
CA ASP A 21 2.31 -27.84 2.91
C ASP A 21 2.96 -28.06 4.28
N PRO A 22 2.16 -28.28 5.34
CA PRO A 22 2.69 -28.61 6.65
C PRO A 22 3.30 -30.01 6.61
N GLN A 23 4.64 -30.08 6.61
CA GLN A 23 5.31 -31.36 6.84
C GLN A 23 5.00 -31.81 8.27
N LYS A 24 4.52 -33.07 8.42
CA LYS A 24 4.32 -33.71 9.72
C LYS A 24 5.65 -33.68 10.46
N GLN A 25 5.75 -32.87 11.50
CA GLN A 25 6.86 -32.88 12.42
C GLN A 25 6.79 -34.19 13.21
N ASP A 26 7.90 -34.92 13.29
CA ASP A 26 8.01 -36.07 14.19
C ASP A 26 7.71 -35.62 15.63
N PRO A 27 7.13 -36.50 16.48
CA PRO A 27 6.82 -36.14 17.86
C PRO A 27 8.12 -35.80 18.61
N MET A 28 8.40 -34.51 18.71
CA MET A 28 9.55 -34.00 19.42
C MET A 28 9.25 -34.09 20.91
N ASN A 29 9.69 -35.18 21.54
CA ASN A 29 9.80 -35.26 22.98
C ASN A 29 10.99 -34.38 23.37
N PRO A 30 10.82 -33.23 24.06
CA PRO A 30 11.96 -32.42 24.46
C PRO A 30 12.61 -33.11 25.66
N THR A 31 13.51 -34.06 25.42
CA THR A 31 14.46 -34.46 26.45
C THR A 31 15.30 -33.23 26.77
N LEU A 32 15.10 -32.69 27.97
CA LEU A 32 15.83 -31.58 28.55
C LEU A 32 17.28 -32.02 28.81
N THR A 33 18.08 -32.17 27.76
CA THR A 33 19.53 -32.31 27.86
C THR A 33 20.15 -30.95 27.58
N ASP A 34 20.38 -30.26 28.69
CA ASP A 34 21.46 -29.30 28.96
C ASP A 34 22.25 -28.87 27.71
N THR A 35 21.70 -27.91 26.97
CA THR A 35 22.47 -27.17 25.96
C THR A 35 22.79 -25.83 26.58
N THR A 36 24.03 -25.71 27.07
CA THR A 36 24.65 -24.45 27.49
C THR A 36 24.30 -23.36 26.48
N ALA A 37 23.41 -22.45 26.88
CA ALA A 37 23.08 -21.29 26.08
C ALA A 37 24.38 -20.52 25.79
N PRO A 38 24.68 -20.14 24.54
CA PRO A 38 25.73 -19.16 24.31
C PRO A 38 25.27 -17.88 24.99
N ALA A 39 25.97 -17.51 26.07
CA ALA A 39 25.81 -16.27 26.81
C ALA A 39 26.24 -15.10 25.92
N ASN A 40 25.43 -14.77 24.93
CA ASN A 40 25.50 -13.51 24.18
C ASN A 40 24.34 -12.62 24.64
N PRO A 41 24.47 -11.93 25.79
CA PRO A 41 23.44 -11.00 26.27
C PRO A 41 23.12 -9.87 25.27
N GLY A 42 24.04 -9.55 24.35
CA GLY A 42 23.87 -8.47 23.37
C GLY A 42 22.77 -8.70 22.32
N VAL A 43 22.35 -9.93 22.05
CA VAL A 43 21.27 -10.19 21.06
C VAL A 43 19.90 -9.89 21.65
N ILE A 44 19.72 -10.07 22.97
CA ILE A 44 18.47 -9.72 23.65
C ILE A 44 18.41 -8.20 23.91
N GLU A 45 19.55 -7.54 24.12
CA GLU A 45 19.63 -6.09 24.20
C GLU A 45 19.20 -5.40 22.89
N SER A 46 19.48 -5.98 21.72
CA SER A 46 18.98 -5.41 20.44
C SER A 46 17.45 -5.40 20.29
N ARG A 47 16.74 -6.27 21.04
CA ARG A 47 15.26 -6.26 21.14
C ARG A 47 14.73 -5.31 22.21
N GLN A 48 15.60 -4.53 22.86
CA GLN A 48 15.23 -3.41 23.73
C GLN A 48 14.89 -2.14 22.94
N ASN A 49 14.66 -2.23 21.63
CA ASN A 49 13.86 -1.24 20.90
C ASN A 49 12.35 -1.35 21.26
N ARG A 50 12.07 -1.65 22.53
CA ARG A 50 10.81 -1.45 23.25
C ARG A 50 11.01 -0.22 24.13
N THR A 51 11.38 0.92 23.54
CA THR A 51 11.40 2.18 24.28
C THR A 51 9.97 2.49 24.70
N ARG A 52 9.68 2.39 26.01
CA ARG A 52 8.42 2.83 26.63
C ARG A 52 8.33 4.36 26.74
N GLU A 53 9.44 5.05 26.47
CA GLU A 53 9.50 6.48 26.21
C GLU A 53 8.83 6.76 24.87
N MET A 54 7.78 7.59 24.87
CA MET A 54 7.16 8.08 23.64
C MET A 54 8.23 8.83 22.85
N GLN A 55 8.64 8.30 21.69
CA GLN A 55 9.41 9.04 20.70
C GLN A 55 8.47 10.10 20.07
N LEU A 56 8.20 11.15 20.84
CA LEU A 56 7.18 12.16 20.55
C LEU A 56 7.54 12.98 19.30
N ILE A 57 8.83 13.20 19.06
CA ILE A 57 9.33 14.03 17.96
C ILE A 57 9.19 13.32 16.60
N PRO A 58 9.63 12.05 16.41
CA PRO A 58 9.41 11.32 15.16
C PRO A 58 7.94 11.06 14.84
N GLU A 59 7.14 10.73 15.84
CA GLU A 59 5.73 10.37 15.63
C GLU A 59 4.87 11.61 15.30
N ALA A 60 5.08 12.73 16.00
CA ALA A 60 4.38 13.97 15.69
C ALA A 60 4.71 14.47 14.28
N LEU A 61 5.98 14.40 13.87
CA LEU A 61 6.42 14.75 12.53
C LEU A 61 5.81 13.81 11.47
N ALA A 62 5.81 12.50 11.72
CA ALA A 62 5.19 11.53 10.82
C ALA A 62 3.68 11.74 10.67
N ARG A 63 2.97 12.04 11.77
CA ARG A 63 1.54 12.38 11.74
C ARG A 63 1.27 13.66 10.97
N ALA A 64 2.06 14.71 11.18
CA ALA A 64 1.94 15.96 10.42
C ALA A 64 2.16 15.73 8.92
N HIS A 65 3.20 14.97 8.55
CA HIS A 65 3.48 14.64 7.16
C HIS A 65 2.33 13.85 6.52
N MET A 66 1.81 12.81 7.18
CA MET A 66 0.67 12.04 6.67
C MET A 66 -0.59 12.89 6.54
N GLN A 67 -0.84 13.79 7.50
CA GLN A 67 -1.97 14.71 7.44
C GLN A 67 -1.84 15.70 6.29
N GLN A 68 -0.63 16.21 6.02
CA GLN A 68 -0.37 17.06 4.86
C GLN A 68 -0.64 16.31 3.54
N ARG A 69 -0.14 15.07 3.41
CA ARG A 69 -0.37 14.24 2.22
C ARG A 69 -1.85 13.96 1.98
N LEU A 70 -2.63 13.76 3.04
CA LEU A 70 -4.07 13.59 2.93
C LEU A 70 -4.76 14.87 2.47
N GLN A 71 -4.38 16.03 3.01
CA GLN A 71 -4.92 17.33 2.58
C GLN A 71 -4.60 17.65 1.12
N GLU A 72 -3.37 17.39 0.68
CA GLU A 72 -2.95 17.52 -0.72
C GLU A 72 -3.85 16.65 -1.62
N ALA A 73 -4.00 15.37 -1.29
CA ALA A 73 -4.84 14.45 -2.06
C ALA A 73 -6.33 14.87 -2.10
N GLU A 74 -6.86 15.41 -1.00
CA GLU A 74 -8.21 15.97 -0.99
C GLU A 74 -8.36 17.19 -1.90
N SER A 75 -7.36 18.08 -1.89
CA SER A 75 -7.36 19.28 -2.73
C SER A 75 -7.37 18.91 -4.22
N GLU A 76 -6.58 17.91 -4.61
CA GLU A 76 -6.54 17.39 -5.98
C GLU A 76 -7.87 16.78 -6.39
N ARG A 77 -8.48 15.95 -5.53
CA ARG A 77 -9.81 15.36 -5.78
C ARG A 77 -10.86 16.45 -5.99
N ARG A 78 -10.85 17.52 -5.19
CA ARG A 78 -11.77 18.66 -5.34
C ARG A 78 -11.54 19.39 -6.67
N ALA A 79 -10.28 19.67 -7.01
CA ALA A 79 -9.93 20.30 -8.28
C ALA A 79 -10.38 19.48 -9.49
N GLN A 80 -10.15 18.16 -9.47
CA GLN A 80 -10.59 17.24 -10.54
C GLN A 80 -12.11 17.25 -10.72
N ARG A 81 -12.87 17.20 -9.62
CA ARG A 81 -14.35 17.28 -9.64
C ARG A 81 -14.84 18.59 -10.27
N LEU A 82 -14.25 19.72 -9.88
CA LEU A 82 -14.59 21.03 -10.44
C LEU A 82 -14.24 21.13 -11.93
N ALA A 83 -13.08 20.60 -12.34
CA ALA A 83 -12.68 20.56 -13.75
C ALA A 83 -13.64 19.71 -14.60
N ALA A 84 -14.07 18.56 -14.08
CA ALA A 84 -15.06 17.70 -14.72
C ALA A 84 -16.42 18.41 -14.86
N ALA A 85 -16.91 19.04 -13.80
CA ALA A 85 -18.16 19.82 -13.82
C ALA A 85 -18.13 20.93 -14.88
N ARG A 86 -17.04 21.72 -14.94
CA ARG A 86 -16.87 22.77 -15.96
C ARG A 86 -16.81 22.21 -17.39
N ARG A 87 -16.21 21.03 -17.58
CA ARG A 87 -16.22 20.34 -18.88
C ARG A 87 -17.63 19.94 -19.29
N MET A 88 -18.43 19.42 -18.36
CA MET A 88 -19.82 19.05 -18.62
C MET A 88 -20.67 20.29 -18.95
N GLN A 89 -20.49 21.39 -18.21
CA GLN A 89 -21.20 22.64 -18.47
C GLN A 89 -20.95 23.15 -19.90
N ARG A 90 -19.68 23.23 -20.33
CA ARG A 90 -19.34 23.64 -21.70
C ARG A 90 -19.94 22.73 -22.77
N ARG A 91 -20.04 21.42 -22.50
CA ARG A 91 -20.69 20.46 -23.41
C ARG A 91 -22.19 20.74 -23.51
N ALA A 92 -22.85 21.00 -22.38
CA ALA A 92 -24.28 21.34 -22.34
C ALA A 92 -24.55 22.66 -23.08
N GLU A 93 -23.75 23.70 -22.84
CA GLU A 93 -23.85 24.98 -23.55
C GLU A 93 -23.74 24.80 -25.06
N ARG A 94 -22.71 24.08 -25.53
CA ARG A 94 -22.54 23.78 -26.97
C ARG A 94 -23.71 22.99 -27.55
N ALA A 95 -24.20 21.98 -26.83
CA ALA A 95 -25.35 21.18 -27.25
C ALA A 95 -26.61 22.05 -27.37
N SER A 96 -26.86 22.91 -26.39
CA SER A 96 -27.99 23.84 -26.40
C SER A 96 -27.92 24.85 -27.55
N LEU A 97 -26.73 25.40 -27.84
CA LEU A 97 -26.54 26.32 -28.96
C LEU A 97 -26.78 25.61 -30.30
N ARG A 98 -26.28 24.38 -30.44
CA ARG A 98 -26.52 23.56 -31.62
C ARG A 98 -28.01 23.27 -31.82
N ALA A 99 -28.72 22.92 -30.75
CA ALA A 99 -30.16 22.68 -30.79
C ALA A 99 -30.93 23.95 -31.20
N ARG A 100 -30.61 25.10 -30.60
CA ARG A 100 -31.21 26.40 -30.97
C ARG A 100 -30.96 26.74 -32.44
N ARG A 101 -29.75 26.52 -32.93
CA ARG A 101 -29.41 26.73 -34.35
C ARG A 101 -30.18 25.80 -35.27
N ALA A 102 -30.30 24.52 -34.92
CA ALA A 102 -31.07 23.56 -35.70
C ALA A 102 -32.56 23.94 -35.77
N LEU A 103 -33.14 24.38 -34.65
CA LEU A 103 -34.51 24.90 -34.61
C LEU A 103 -34.67 26.14 -35.51
N ALA A 104 -33.76 27.11 -35.42
CA ALA A 104 -33.83 28.30 -36.27
C ALA A 104 -33.74 27.95 -37.77
N MET A 105 -32.84 27.02 -38.14
CA MET A 105 -32.73 26.52 -39.51
C MET A 105 -33.97 25.73 -39.97
N ALA A 106 -34.67 25.06 -39.05
CA ALA A 106 -35.91 24.36 -39.36
C ALA A 106 -37.09 25.33 -39.56
N VAL A 107 -37.08 26.49 -38.90
CA VAL A 107 -38.12 27.53 -39.04
C VAL A 107 -37.92 28.37 -40.31
N MET A 108 -36.68 28.54 -40.80
CA MET A 108 -36.39 29.32 -42.01
C MET A 108 -36.60 28.55 -43.33
N GLN A 109 -36.92 27.25 -43.28
CA GLN A 109 -37.27 26.43 -44.44
C GLN A 109 -38.77 26.52 -44.74
#